data_AF-A0A7C5MRC0-F1
#
_entry.id   AF-A0A7C5MRC0-F1
#
_cell.length_a   1.000
_cell.length_b   1.000
_cell.length_c   1.000
_cell.angle_alpha   90.00
_cell.angle_beta   90.00
_cell.angle_gamma   90.00
#
_symmetry.space_group_name_H-M   'P 1'
#
loop_
_entity.id
_entity.type
_entity.pdbx_description
1 polymer ?
#
loop_
_entity_poly.entity_id
_entity_poly.type
_entity_poly.pdbx_seq_one_letter_code
_entity_poly.pdbx_strand_id
1 'polypeptide(L)'
;MREIVKKILEVVGSKDIVFIGTEEQDGIKTIKPDEIELYPKKFENIIVDDIEQLDEEKMRKLAEMSDCVWVLLSIDKFIRKIDSSIEDMIGKGEFKNVSIQEKVEILKNLMKGNAYIANFNLPDLAIAISKERGKIPSEIRSEPLTSFFFNLSMVEYLKSKLEEVKRERELIEKELEREKEKSRFLNNELEKIIKEKDALAKERRNAEKRWRREITKMLKERKAIEENYKREREKFQNELESLNKSYNEERARLQKEIEKINKEKDALAKEMNVKLEEMKRNYELERKKLIINFGKQIKEKEEQIKKMNKSYDLEKKAIEERFGEELKKIVIEMGLKLEEKEKELKRLKGE
;
A
#
# COMPACT_ATOMS: atom_id res chain seq x y z
N MET A 1 59.30 8.60 -53.56
CA MET A 1 60.64 8.57 -54.18
C MET A 1 60.61 8.82 -55.68
N ARG A 2 59.96 7.98 -56.49
CA ARG A 2 59.88 8.20 -57.96
C ARG A 2 59.44 9.61 -58.40
N GLU A 3 58.42 10.18 -57.76
CA GLU A 3 57.99 11.56 -58.06
C GLU A 3 59.01 12.63 -57.70
N ILE A 4 59.82 12.39 -56.66
CA ILE A 4 60.88 13.31 -56.22
C ILE A 4 62.02 13.27 -57.22
N VAL A 5 62.45 12.06 -57.62
CA VAL A 5 63.45 11.85 -58.67
C VAL A 5 63.00 12.54 -59.96
N LYS A 6 61.75 12.35 -60.39
CA LYS A 6 61.19 12.99 -61.58
C LYS A 6 61.27 14.52 -61.53
N LYS A 7 60.97 15.13 -60.38
CA LYS A 7 61.06 16.59 -60.18
C LYS A 7 62.51 17.10 -60.15
N ILE A 8 63.45 16.33 -59.60
CA ILE A 8 64.89 16.67 -59.67
C ILE A 8 65.35 16.70 -61.13
N LEU A 9 64.93 15.73 -61.94
CA LEU A 9 65.28 15.69 -63.37
C LEU A 9 64.74 16.91 -64.14
N GLU A 10 63.51 17.34 -63.85
CA GLU A 10 62.91 18.54 -64.46
C GLU A 10 63.73 19.81 -64.16
N VAL A 11 64.35 19.88 -62.98
CA VAL A 11 65.17 21.02 -62.54
C VAL A 11 66.59 20.97 -63.11
N VAL A 12 67.20 19.78 -63.14
CA VAL A 12 68.59 19.59 -63.56
C VAL A 12 68.75 19.74 -65.08
N GLY A 13 67.71 19.44 -65.87
CA GLY A 13 67.64 19.74 -67.31
C GLY A 13 68.71 19.06 -68.19
N SER A 14 69.46 18.11 -67.64
CA SER A 14 70.59 17.45 -68.31
C SER A 14 70.19 16.10 -68.95
N LYS A 15 70.87 15.73 -70.04
CA LYS A 15 70.63 14.49 -70.79
C LYS A 15 71.44 13.29 -70.29
N ASP A 16 72.47 13.50 -69.48
CA ASP A 16 73.37 12.45 -68.97
C ASP A 16 73.26 12.36 -67.44
N ILE A 17 72.18 11.71 -66.97
CA ILE A 17 71.89 11.50 -65.54
C ILE A 17 71.93 10.01 -65.21
N VAL A 18 72.54 9.68 -64.07
CA VAL A 18 72.53 8.34 -63.48
C VAL A 18 71.83 8.34 -62.14
N PHE A 19 70.98 7.35 -61.92
CA PHE A 19 70.39 7.06 -60.62
C PHE A 19 71.07 5.83 -60.02
N ILE A 20 71.50 5.94 -58.77
CA ILE A 20 72.16 4.88 -58.01
C ILE A 20 71.26 4.53 -56.86
N GLY A 21 70.70 3.33 -56.93
CA GLY A 21 69.75 2.86 -55.97
C GLY A 21 69.30 1.44 -56.30
N THR A 22 68.45 0.90 -55.45
CA THR A 22 67.92 -0.45 -55.60
C THR A 22 66.70 -0.52 -56.52
N GLU A 23 66.11 0.63 -56.86
CA GLU A 23 64.94 0.75 -57.73
C GLU A 23 65.28 1.26 -59.14
N GLU A 24 64.74 0.58 -60.16
CA GLU A 24 64.77 1.06 -61.56
C GLU A 24 63.93 2.34 -61.74
N GLN A 25 64.44 3.27 -62.55
CA GLN A 25 63.77 4.54 -62.84
C GLN A 25 63.62 4.72 -64.36
N ASP A 26 62.41 5.01 -64.82
CA ASP A 26 62.11 5.15 -66.24
C ASP A 26 62.83 6.36 -66.87
N GLY A 27 63.53 6.13 -67.99
CA GLY A 27 64.19 7.19 -68.76
C GLY A 27 65.50 7.71 -68.16
N ILE A 28 65.98 7.11 -67.07
CA ILE A 28 67.26 7.40 -66.43
C ILE A 28 68.09 6.12 -66.45
N LYS A 29 69.41 6.26 -66.54
CA LYS A 29 70.28 5.10 -66.34
C LYS A 29 70.36 4.77 -64.85
N THR A 30 69.72 3.69 -64.43
CA THR A 30 69.87 3.16 -63.07
C THR A 30 71.06 2.21 -62.98
N ILE A 31 71.83 2.31 -61.91
CA ILE A 31 72.95 1.42 -61.60
C ILE A 31 72.83 1.01 -60.12
N LYS A 32 73.10 -0.26 -59.80
CA LYS A 32 73.13 -0.68 -58.39
C LYS A 32 74.42 -0.22 -57.71
N PRO A 33 74.43 -0.01 -56.38
CA PRO A 33 75.64 0.36 -55.64
C PRO A 33 76.87 -0.54 -55.92
N ASP A 34 76.69 -1.85 -56.10
CA ASP A 34 77.79 -2.78 -56.39
C ASP A 34 78.27 -2.74 -57.85
N GLU A 35 77.49 -2.14 -58.74
CA GLU A 35 77.80 -2.09 -60.17
C GLU A 35 78.58 -0.83 -60.53
N ILE A 36 78.76 0.12 -59.59
CA ILE A 36 79.51 1.38 -59.78
C ILE A 36 80.89 1.11 -60.39
N GLU A 37 81.53 0.00 -60.00
CA GLU A 37 82.88 -0.30 -60.44
C GLU A 37 83.01 -0.57 -61.94
N LEU A 38 81.93 -1.03 -62.56
CA LEU A 38 81.88 -1.46 -63.95
C LEU A 38 81.65 -0.30 -64.93
N TYR A 39 81.49 0.92 -64.43
CA TYR A 39 81.17 2.09 -65.24
C TYR A 39 82.30 3.12 -65.29
N PRO A 40 83.12 3.12 -66.35
CA PRO A 40 84.19 4.11 -66.54
C PRO A 40 83.71 5.43 -67.18
N LYS A 41 82.40 5.61 -67.42
CA LYS A 41 81.85 6.78 -68.11
C LYS A 41 81.59 7.93 -67.13
N LYS A 42 81.88 9.16 -67.55
CA LYS A 42 81.48 10.38 -66.84
C LYS A 42 80.02 10.75 -67.11
N PHE A 43 79.32 11.20 -66.06
CA PHE A 43 77.94 11.69 -66.08
C PHE A 43 77.88 13.11 -65.54
N GLU A 44 76.95 13.93 -66.04
CA GLU A 44 76.82 15.31 -65.57
C GLU A 44 76.21 15.37 -64.17
N ASN A 45 75.24 14.49 -63.88
CA ASN A 45 74.62 14.40 -62.55
C ASN A 45 74.42 12.94 -62.15
N ILE A 46 74.75 12.62 -60.90
CA ILE A 46 74.45 11.34 -60.26
C ILE A 46 73.48 11.58 -59.11
N ILE A 47 72.42 10.79 -59.00
CA ILE A 47 71.49 10.77 -57.87
C ILE A 47 71.68 9.46 -57.11
N VAL A 48 71.87 9.53 -55.80
CA VAL A 48 72.10 8.38 -54.93
C VAL A 48 70.98 8.33 -53.90
N ASP A 49 70.30 7.19 -53.81
CA ASP A 49 69.22 6.98 -52.84
C ASP A 49 69.65 6.09 -51.65
N ASP A 50 70.65 5.23 -51.86
CA ASP A 50 71.09 4.28 -50.84
C ASP A 50 72.57 4.48 -50.48
N ILE A 51 72.85 5.51 -49.67
CA ILE A 51 74.21 5.83 -49.21
C ILE A 51 74.81 4.74 -48.30
N GLU A 52 74.01 3.86 -47.71
CA GLU A 52 74.48 2.87 -46.73
C GLU A 52 75.27 1.75 -47.40
N GLN A 53 75.05 1.52 -48.68
CA GLN A 53 75.76 0.52 -49.49
C GLN A 53 77.00 1.09 -50.20
N LEU A 54 77.33 2.36 -49.94
CA LEU A 54 78.49 3.05 -50.51
C LEU A 54 79.58 3.18 -49.46
N ASP A 55 80.69 2.49 -49.68
CA ASP A 55 81.93 2.68 -48.92
C ASP A 55 82.73 3.90 -49.44
N GLU A 56 83.83 4.23 -48.77
CA GLU A 56 84.67 5.38 -49.11
C GLU A 56 85.27 5.28 -50.52
N GLU A 57 85.53 4.07 -51.01
CA GLU A 57 86.09 3.82 -52.33
C GLU A 57 85.04 4.05 -53.43
N LYS A 58 83.83 3.52 -53.25
CA LYS A 58 82.67 3.77 -54.12
C LYS A 58 82.32 5.25 -54.16
N MET A 59 82.32 5.95 -53.01
CA MET A 59 82.03 7.39 -52.95
C MET A 59 83.07 8.22 -53.73
N ARG A 60 84.36 7.89 -53.64
CA ARG A 60 85.40 8.55 -54.45
C ARG A 60 85.19 8.29 -55.93
N LYS A 61 84.86 7.05 -56.30
CA LYS A 61 84.58 6.70 -57.69
C LYS A 61 83.37 7.47 -58.24
N LEU A 62 82.33 7.68 -57.44
CA LEU A 62 81.18 8.53 -57.83
C LEU A 62 81.59 9.98 -58.08
N ALA A 63 82.45 10.53 -57.23
CA ALA A 63 83.01 11.87 -57.41
C ALA A 63 83.92 11.98 -58.66
N GLU A 64 84.59 10.90 -59.05
CA GLU A 64 85.36 10.85 -60.31
C GLU A 64 84.47 10.71 -61.55
N MET A 65 83.36 9.99 -61.40
CA MET A 65 82.36 9.73 -62.44
C MET A 65 81.46 10.92 -62.70
N SER A 66 81.32 11.89 -61.80
CA SER A 66 80.45 13.05 -62.02
C SER A 66 80.90 14.30 -61.32
N ASP A 67 80.68 15.42 -61.98
CA ASP A 67 80.94 16.76 -61.43
C ASP A 67 79.89 17.14 -60.35
N CYS A 68 78.74 16.46 -60.29
CA CYS A 68 77.67 16.74 -59.32
C CYS A 68 76.97 15.44 -58.84
N VAL A 69 77.03 15.20 -57.52
CA VAL A 69 76.37 14.05 -56.89
C VAL A 69 75.31 14.53 -55.90
N TRP A 70 74.07 14.13 -56.15
CA TRP A 70 72.90 14.32 -55.30
C TRP A 70 72.68 13.09 -54.45
N VAL A 71 72.46 13.27 -53.15
CA VAL A 71 72.18 12.19 -52.22
C VAL A 71 70.84 12.44 -51.56
N LEU A 72 69.93 11.49 -51.69
CA LEU A 72 68.64 11.45 -51.02
C LEU A 72 68.82 10.67 -49.72
N LEU A 73 68.43 11.29 -48.60
CA LEU A 73 68.56 10.69 -47.28
C LEU A 73 67.23 10.79 -46.56
N SER A 74 66.78 9.70 -45.94
CA SER A 74 65.70 9.81 -44.96
C SER A 74 66.16 10.65 -43.75
N ILE A 75 65.31 11.50 -43.19
CA ILE A 75 65.62 12.30 -41.99
C ILE A 75 65.97 11.40 -40.80
N ASP A 76 65.23 10.31 -40.60
CA ASP A 76 65.54 9.34 -39.53
C ASP A 76 66.91 8.68 -39.75
N LYS A 77 67.24 8.32 -40.99
CA LYS A 77 68.57 7.76 -41.33
C LYS A 77 69.69 8.80 -41.23
N PHE A 78 69.41 10.04 -41.64
CA PHE A 78 70.29 11.19 -41.55
C PHE A 78 70.64 11.50 -40.08
N ILE A 79 69.64 11.52 -39.20
CA ILE A 79 69.83 11.74 -37.76
C ILE A 79 70.65 10.60 -37.14
N ARG A 80 70.33 9.32 -37.43
CA ARG A 80 71.09 8.18 -36.88
C ARG A 80 72.56 8.16 -37.29
N LYS A 81 72.90 8.52 -38.53
CA LYS A 81 74.29 8.55 -39.02
C LYS A 81 75.09 9.72 -38.45
N ILE A 82 74.40 10.84 -38.19
CA ILE A 82 74.96 11.97 -37.43
C ILE A 82 75.22 11.55 -35.99
N ASP A 83 74.25 10.91 -35.35
CA ASP A 83 74.37 10.47 -33.96
C ASP A 83 75.48 9.41 -33.80
N SER A 84 75.61 8.44 -34.70
CA SER A 84 76.70 7.44 -34.64
C SER A 84 78.08 8.05 -34.85
N SER A 85 78.20 9.03 -35.76
CA SER A 85 79.48 9.73 -36.01
C SER A 85 79.83 10.70 -34.89
N ILE A 86 78.82 11.33 -34.28
CA ILE A 86 78.96 12.16 -33.09
C ILE A 86 79.37 11.28 -31.89
N GLU A 87 78.81 10.08 -31.72
CA GLU A 87 79.21 9.14 -30.67
C GLU A 87 80.68 8.69 -30.81
N ASP A 88 81.15 8.39 -32.03
CA ASP A 88 82.56 8.07 -32.31
C ASP A 88 83.52 9.24 -32.04
N MET A 89 83.07 10.49 -32.22
CA MET A 89 83.83 11.70 -31.91
C MET A 89 83.80 12.06 -30.42
N ILE A 90 82.66 11.85 -29.75
CA ILE A 90 82.52 11.98 -28.28
C ILE A 90 83.43 10.98 -27.57
N GLY A 91 83.58 9.75 -28.09
CA GLY A 91 84.51 8.74 -27.59
C GLY A 91 86.00 9.18 -27.67
N LYS A 92 86.33 10.16 -28.50
CA LYS A 92 87.67 10.76 -28.65
C LYS A 92 87.86 12.06 -27.86
N GLY A 93 86.83 12.53 -27.14
CA GLY A 93 86.94 13.62 -26.16
C GLY A 93 86.80 15.04 -26.71
N GLU A 94 86.34 15.23 -27.94
CA GLU A 94 86.15 16.56 -28.53
C GLU A 94 84.64 16.88 -28.71
N PHE A 95 84.18 17.85 -27.90
CA PHE A 95 82.92 18.62 -27.96
C PHE A 95 81.69 18.20 -27.12
N LYS A 96 81.23 19.18 -26.31
CA LYS A 96 79.91 19.32 -25.70
C LYS A 96 79.24 20.57 -26.31
N ASN A 97 77.96 20.45 -26.67
CA ASN A 97 77.10 21.48 -27.28
C ASN A 97 77.48 21.90 -28.70
N VAL A 98 77.18 21.02 -29.67
CA VAL A 98 77.37 21.29 -31.10
C VAL A 98 76.11 21.99 -31.66
N SER A 99 76.25 23.24 -32.09
CA SER A 99 75.21 24.03 -32.76
C SER A 99 74.84 23.46 -34.14
N ILE A 100 73.70 23.86 -34.71
CA ILE A 100 73.30 23.43 -36.08
C ILE A 100 74.39 23.77 -37.11
N GLN A 101 75.08 24.90 -36.95
CA GLN A 101 76.18 25.31 -37.83
C GLN A 101 77.40 24.39 -37.68
N GLU A 102 77.74 23.95 -36.48
CA GLU A 102 78.83 22.98 -36.26
C GLU A 102 78.44 21.57 -36.72
N LYS A 103 77.17 21.17 -36.64
CA LYS A 103 76.68 19.92 -37.26
C LYS A 103 76.84 19.95 -38.78
N VAL A 104 76.53 21.08 -39.42
CA VAL A 104 76.77 21.30 -40.85
C VAL A 104 78.26 21.26 -41.19
N GLU A 105 79.13 21.79 -40.31
CA GLU A 105 80.59 21.76 -40.48
C GLU A 105 81.17 20.33 -40.33
N ILE A 106 80.67 19.54 -39.36
CA ILE A 106 81.01 18.11 -39.19
C ILE A 106 80.56 17.30 -40.42
N LEU A 107 79.40 17.65 -41.00
CA LEU A 107 78.91 17.04 -42.25
C LEU A 107 79.80 17.37 -43.46
N LYS A 108 80.29 18.62 -43.59
CA LYS A 108 81.30 18.97 -44.62
C LYS A 108 82.58 18.15 -44.45
N ASN A 109 82.99 17.88 -43.21
CA ASN A 109 84.18 17.11 -42.88
C ASN A 109 84.02 15.59 -43.10
N LEU A 110 82.86 15.01 -42.77
CA LEU A 110 82.54 13.59 -43.00
C LEU A 110 82.42 13.26 -44.50
N MET A 111 81.90 14.19 -45.30
CA MET A 111 81.82 14.05 -46.76
C MET A 111 83.14 14.44 -47.47
N LYS A 112 84.21 14.76 -46.71
CA LYS A 112 85.54 15.23 -47.17
C LYS A 112 85.48 15.99 -48.51
N GLY A 113 84.62 17.00 -48.59
CA GLY A 113 84.31 17.70 -49.84
C GLY A 113 83.28 18.80 -49.63
N ASN A 114 83.25 19.78 -50.54
CA ASN A 114 82.37 20.95 -50.44
C ASN A 114 80.90 20.54 -50.68
N ALA A 115 80.17 20.07 -49.66
CA ALA A 115 78.78 19.66 -49.82
C ALA A 115 77.75 20.72 -49.35
N TYR A 116 76.62 20.85 -50.04
CA TYR A 116 75.44 21.62 -49.63
C TYR A 116 74.33 20.68 -49.15
N ILE A 117 73.70 20.97 -48.02
CA ILE A 117 72.58 20.18 -47.48
C ILE A 117 71.34 21.07 -47.48
N ALA A 118 70.29 20.61 -48.15
CA ALA A 118 68.98 21.23 -48.13
C ALA A 118 67.99 20.28 -47.43
N ASN A 119 67.50 20.73 -46.27
CA ASN A 119 66.41 20.09 -45.56
C ASN A 119 65.09 20.64 -46.13
N PHE A 120 64.29 19.78 -46.75
CA PHE A 120 62.98 20.17 -47.29
C PHE A 120 61.91 19.66 -46.33
N ASN A 121 60.90 20.49 -46.00
CA ASN A 121 59.76 20.21 -45.11
C ASN A 121 58.84 19.08 -45.63
N LEU A 122 59.38 17.88 -45.76
CA LEU A 122 58.74 16.57 -45.68
C LEU A 122 59.24 15.98 -44.35
N PRO A 123 58.38 15.37 -43.51
CA PRO A 123 58.78 14.93 -42.17
C PRO A 123 59.98 13.96 -42.16
N ASP A 124 60.25 13.27 -43.28
CA ASP A 124 61.19 12.14 -43.31
C ASP A 124 62.29 12.21 -44.39
N LEU A 125 62.58 13.34 -45.08
CA LEU A 125 63.59 13.39 -46.16
C LEU A 125 64.48 14.66 -46.21
N ALA A 126 65.79 14.47 -46.36
CA ALA A 126 66.82 15.51 -46.58
C ALA A 126 67.63 15.24 -47.86
N ILE A 127 68.12 16.30 -48.52
CA ILE A 127 68.92 16.20 -49.75
C ILE A 127 70.30 16.82 -49.52
N ALA A 128 71.37 16.10 -49.84
CA ALA A 128 72.74 16.60 -49.82
C ALA A 128 73.36 16.60 -51.23
N ILE A 129 74.20 17.59 -51.54
CA ILE A 129 74.86 17.80 -52.84
C ILE A 129 76.35 17.89 -52.58
N SER A 130 77.20 17.04 -53.18
CA SER A 130 78.67 17.14 -53.04
C SER A 130 79.32 17.90 -54.21
N LYS A 131 80.39 18.67 -53.94
CA LYS A 131 81.18 19.40 -54.96
C LYS A 131 82.65 18.98 -54.90
N GLU A 132 83.08 18.23 -55.92
CA GLU A 132 84.49 18.12 -56.28
C GLU A 132 84.73 18.63 -57.72
N ARG A 133 85.80 19.42 -57.87
CA ARG A 133 86.29 20.13 -59.07
C ARG A 133 85.36 21.16 -59.74
N GLY A 134 85.45 22.39 -59.21
CA GLY A 134 85.86 23.51 -60.07
C GLY A 134 84.82 24.35 -60.81
N LYS A 135 83.52 24.04 -60.78
CA LYS A 135 82.47 25.00 -61.20
C LYS A 135 81.24 24.88 -60.31
N ILE A 136 80.93 25.94 -59.57
CA ILE A 136 79.61 26.14 -58.97
C ILE A 136 78.66 26.39 -60.15
N PRO A 137 77.53 25.69 -60.32
CA PRO A 137 76.41 26.30 -61.02
C PRO A 137 75.93 27.42 -60.11
N SER A 138 76.37 28.63 -60.41
CA SER A 138 75.90 29.85 -59.76
C SER A 138 74.37 29.84 -59.70
N GLU A 139 73.83 29.91 -58.48
CA GLU A 139 72.41 30.07 -58.13
C GLU A 139 71.48 28.88 -58.41
N ILE A 140 71.51 27.85 -57.56
CA ILE A 140 70.25 27.16 -57.23
C ILE A 140 69.46 28.13 -56.33
N ARG A 141 68.57 28.95 -56.92
CA ARG A 141 67.65 29.78 -56.14
C ARG A 141 66.77 28.85 -55.29
N SER A 142 66.99 28.80 -53.99
CA SER A 142 66.30 27.92 -53.02
C SER A 142 64.85 28.34 -52.71
N GLU A 143 64.45 29.54 -53.11
CA GLU A 143 63.14 30.12 -52.76
C GLU A 143 61.92 29.41 -53.40
N PRO A 144 61.91 29.00 -54.68
CA PRO A 144 60.75 28.36 -55.28
C PRO A 144 60.49 26.95 -54.73
N LEU A 145 61.56 26.19 -54.43
CA LEU A 145 61.47 24.81 -53.96
C LEU A 145 60.99 24.75 -52.50
N THR A 146 61.48 25.66 -51.65
CA THR A 146 61.08 25.71 -50.23
C THR A 146 59.61 26.06 -50.07
N SER A 147 59.11 27.03 -50.85
CA SER A 147 57.69 27.42 -50.86
C SER A 147 56.80 26.30 -51.42
N PHE A 148 57.24 25.61 -52.48
CA PHE A 148 56.50 24.51 -53.08
C PHE A 148 56.29 23.34 -52.11
N PHE A 149 57.35 22.87 -51.43
CA PHE A 149 57.25 21.75 -50.49
C PHE A 149 56.47 22.12 -49.21
N PHE A 150 56.58 23.35 -48.72
CA PHE A 150 55.76 23.85 -47.60
C PHE A 150 54.26 23.90 -47.96
N ASN A 151 53.92 24.37 -49.15
CA ASN A 151 52.53 24.39 -49.60
C ASN A 151 51.97 22.96 -49.77
N LEU A 152 52.78 22.02 -50.24
CA LEU A 152 52.37 20.62 -50.38
C LEU A 152 52.08 19.96 -49.03
N SER A 153 52.94 20.14 -48.02
CA SER A 153 52.72 19.56 -46.68
C SER A 153 51.50 20.17 -45.98
N MET A 154 51.26 21.47 -46.16
CA MET A 154 50.03 22.11 -45.69
C MET A 154 48.78 21.53 -46.37
N VAL A 155 48.83 21.26 -47.69
CA VAL A 155 47.72 20.62 -48.40
C VAL A 155 47.45 19.21 -47.89
N GLU A 156 48.48 18.41 -47.61
CA GLU A 156 48.32 17.06 -47.06
C GLU A 156 47.76 17.06 -45.63
N TYR A 157 48.25 17.97 -44.78
CA TYR A 157 47.72 18.17 -43.44
C TYR A 157 46.23 18.57 -43.47
N LEU A 158 45.87 19.53 -44.33
CA LEU A 158 44.48 19.97 -44.50
C LEU A 158 43.58 18.85 -45.04
N LYS A 159 44.09 18.01 -45.94
CA LYS A 159 43.36 16.80 -46.39
C LYS A 159 43.11 15.83 -45.24
N SER A 160 44.10 15.56 -44.40
CA SER A 160 43.94 14.69 -43.24
C SER A 160 42.90 15.24 -42.25
N LYS A 161 42.93 16.57 -42.00
CA LYS A 161 41.94 17.21 -41.13
C LYS A 161 40.53 17.23 -41.72
N LEU A 162 40.42 17.38 -43.03
CA LEU A 162 39.13 17.25 -43.71
C LEU A 162 38.54 15.83 -43.56
N GLU A 163 39.35 14.78 -43.66
CA GLU A 163 38.88 13.40 -43.47
C GLU A 163 38.54 13.05 -42.01
N GLU A 164 39.18 13.69 -41.03
CA GLU A 164 38.78 13.61 -39.62
C GLU A 164 37.40 14.24 -39.40
N VAL A 165 37.21 15.48 -39.87
CA VAL A 165 35.92 16.19 -39.76
C VAL A 165 34.79 15.47 -40.47
N LYS A 166 35.05 14.85 -41.64
CA LYS A 166 34.04 14.03 -42.33
C LYS A 166 33.57 12.85 -41.47
N ARG A 167 34.50 12.14 -40.83
CA ARG A 167 34.16 11.00 -39.94
C ARG A 167 33.37 11.44 -38.72
N GLU A 168 33.74 12.56 -38.11
CA GLU A 168 32.98 13.14 -36.98
C GLU A 168 31.57 13.54 -37.40
N ARG A 169 31.42 14.18 -38.56
CA ARG A 169 30.12 14.55 -39.11
C ARG A 169 29.23 13.34 -39.33
N GLU A 170 29.76 12.26 -39.91
CA GLU A 170 28.99 11.02 -40.11
C GLU A 170 28.51 10.41 -38.79
N LEU A 171 29.33 10.49 -37.73
CA LEU A 171 28.96 9.98 -36.41
C LEU A 171 27.83 10.82 -35.79
N ILE A 172 27.94 12.15 -35.85
CA ILE A 172 26.91 13.08 -35.39
C ILE A 172 25.60 12.88 -36.16
N GLU A 173 25.65 12.69 -37.49
CA GLU A 173 24.46 12.43 -38.30
C GLU A 173 23.76 11.12 -37.89
N LYS A 174 24.52 10.05 -37.59
CA LYS A 174 23.96 8.80 -37.06
C LYS A 174 23.35 8.95 -35.68
N GLU A 175 23.98 9.70 -34.78
CA GLU A 175 23.43 9.98 -33.45
C GLU A 175 22.16 10.82 -33.52
N LEU A 176 22.15 11.84 -34.39
CA LEU A 176 20.98 12.68 -34.63
C LEU A 176 19.79 11.85 -35.15
N GLU A 177 20.01 10.90 -36.05
CA GLU A 177 18.91 10.05 -36.55
C GLU A 177 18.38 9.11 -35.46
N ARG A 178 19.27 8.50 -34.66
CA ARG A 178 18.84 7.69 -33.49
C ARG A 178 18.02 8.51 -32.51
N GLU A 179 18.40 9.76 -32.27
CA GLU A 179 17.68 10.63 -31.33
C GLU A 179 16.32 11.07 -31.90
N LYS A 180 16.24 11.32 -33.21
CA LYS A 180 14.95 11.55 -33.90
C LYS A 180 14.04 10.33 -33.80
N GLU A 181 14.56 9.12 -33.96
CA GLU A 181 13.77 7.88 -33.83
C GLU A 181 13.24 7.71 -32.39
N LYS A 182 14.07 7.92 -31.37
CA LYS A 182 13.63 7.90 -29.97
C LYS A 182 12.55 8.95 -29.71
N SER A 183 12.74 10.17 -30.23
CA SER A 183 11.76 11.25 -30.09
C SER A 183 10.42 10.88 -30.73
N ARG A 184 10.43 10.28 -31.92
CA ARG A 184 9.20 9.76 -32.58
C ARG A 184 8.55 8.65 -31.76
N PHE A 185 9.35 7.72 -31.23
CA PHE A 185 8.83 6.62 -30.41
C PHE A 185 8.15 7.15 -29.13
N LEU A 186 8.82 8.04 -28.39
CA LEU A 186 8.28 8.65 -27.18
C LEU A 186 7.03 9.47 -27.47
N ASN A 187 6.98 10.22 -28.58
CA ASN A 187 5.78 10.95 -28.98
C ASN A 187 4.60 9.99 -29.24
N ASN A 188 4.84 8.86 -29.91
CA ASN A 188 3.81 7.86 -30.15
C ASN A 188 3.31 7.22 -28.83
N GLU A 189 4.21 6.95 -27.88
CA GLU A 189 3.81 6.45 -26.55
C GLU A 189 3.01 7.50 -25.77
N LEU A 190 3.44 8.76 -25.79
CA LEU A 190 2.71 9.86 -25.16
C LEU A 190 1.30 10.00 -25.75
N GLU A 191 1.14 9.92 -27.07
CA GLU A 191 -0.19 9.94 -27.70
C GLU A 191 -1.08 8.78 -27.25
N LYS A 192 -0.52 7.57 -27.09
CA LYS A 192 -1.27 6.42 -26.57
C LYS A 192 -1.73 6.66 -25.13
N ILE A 193 -0.81 7.11 -24.26
CA ILE A 193 -1.10 7.42 -22.86
C ILE A 193 -2.17 8.51 -22.75
N ILE A 194 -2.11 9.54 -23.59
CA ILE A 194 -3.13 10.61 -23.61
C ILE A 194 -4.50 10.03 -23.97
N LYS A 195 -4.59 9.21 -25.03
CA LYS A 195 -5.85 8.56 -25.44
C LYS A 195 -6.42 7.65 -24.34
N GLU A 196 -5.57 6.85 -23.70
CA GLU A 196 -5.96 5.98 -22.58
C GLU A 196 -6.45 6.78 -21.37
N LYS A 197 -5.75 7.85 -21.01
CA LYS A 197 -6.16 8.75 -19.93
C LYS A 197 -7.53 9.38 -20.20
N ASP A 198 -7.79 9.82 -21.43
CA ASP A 198 -9.09 10.39 -21.80
C ASP A 198 -10.21 9.34 -21.79
N ALA A 199 -9.92 8.10 -22.23
CA ALA A 199 -10.86 6.99 -22.14
C ALA A 199 -11.21 6.67 -20.68
N LEU A 200 -10.20 6.54 -19.80
CA LEU A 200 -10.40 6.31 -18.37
C LEU A 200 -11.16 7.44 -17.69
N ALA A 201 -10.89 8.70 -18.06
CA ALA A 201 -11.63 9.85 -17.53
C ALA A 201 -13.12 9.79 -17.93
N LYS A 202 -13.42 9.36 -19.15
CA LYS A 202 -14.80 9.17 -19.64
C LYS A 202 -15.50 8.01 -18.91
N GLU A 203 -14.82 6.89 -18.72
CA GLU A 203 -15.33 5.74 -17.96
C GLU A 203 -15.62 6.12 -16.51
N ARG A 204 -14.70 6.83 -15.85
CA ARG A 204 -14.88 7.32 -14.48
C ARG A 204 -16.10 8.23 -14.36
N ARG A 205 -16.29 9.18 -15.29
CA ARG A 205 -17.48 10.05 -15.31
C ARG A 205 -18.78 9.26 -15.52
N ASN A 206 -18.74 8.21 -16.34
CA ASN A 206 -19.90 7.35 -16.59
C ASN A 206 -20.24 6.50 -15.38
N ALA A 207 -19.24 5.91 -14.73
CA ALA A 207 -19.41 5.17 -13.49
C ALA A 207 -19.99 6.09 -12.40
N GLU A 208 -19.42 7.27 -12.21
CA GLU A 208 -19.91 8.24 -11.21
C GLU A 208 -21.38 8.62 -11.46
N LYS A 209 -21.79 8.85 -12.73
CA LYS A 209 -23.19 9.10 -13.08
C LYS A 209 -24.11 7.93 -12.73
N ARG A 210 -23.67 6.67 -12.94
CA ARG A 210 -24.44 5.47 -12.57
C ARG A 210 -24.62 5.40 -11.05
N TRP A 211 -23.53 5.54 -10.31
CA TRP A 211 -23.53 5.47 -8.85
C TRP A 211 -24.40 6.58 -8.24
N ARG A 212 -24.34 7.81 -8.77
CA ARG A 212 -25.23 8.91 -8.35
C ARG A 212 -26.71 8.56 -8.55
N ARG A 213 -27.08 7.92 -9.66
CA ARG A 213 -28.46 7.49 -9.93
C ARG A 213 -28.92 6.40 -8.96
N GLU A 214 -28.08 5.39 -8.73
CA GLU A 214 -28.35 4.31 -7.78
C GLU A 214 -28.50 4.83 -6.35
N ILE A 215 -27.59 5.69 -5.89
CA ILE A 215 -27.69 6.34 -4.58
C ILE A 215 -28.98 7.14 -4.47
N THR A 216 -29.34 7.92 -5.50
CA THR A 216 -30.59 8.68 -5.51
C THR A 216 -31.81 7.77 -5.43
N LYS A 217 -31.79 6.63 -6.12
CA LYS A 217 -32.87 5.63 -6.08
C LYS A 217 -32.99 5.03 -4.67
N MET A 218 -31.89 4.58 -4.09
CA MET A 218 -31.86 4.02 -2.73
C MET A 218 -32.33 5.02 -1.68
N LEU A 219 -31.95 6.30 -1.81
CA LEU A 219 -32.43 7.35 -0.90
C LEU A 219 -33.94 7.56 -1.00
N LYS A 220 -34.51 7.53 -2.22
CA LYS A 220 -35.97 7.61 -2.41
C LYS A 220 -36.69 6.39 -1.82
N GLU A 221 -36.16 5.19 -2.06
CA GLU A 221 -36.72 3.95 -1.50
C GLU A 221 -36.66 3.96 0.03
N ARG A 222 -35.52 4.35 0.62
CA ARG A 222 -35.37 4.49 2.08
C ARG A 222 -36.38 5.49 2.65
N LYS A 223 -36.56 6.64 2.01
CA LYS A 223 -37.53 7.65 2.45
C LYS A 223 -38.97 7.12 2.39
N ALA A 224 -39.34 6.40 1.33
CA ALA A 224 -40.66 5.79 1.21
C ALA A 224 -40.90 4.72 2.30
N ILE A 225 -39.88 3.92 2.62
CA ILE A 225 -39.92 2.94 3.72
C ILE A 225 -40.12 3.65 5.05
N GLU A 226 -39.36 4.71 5.34
CA GLU A 226 -39.47 5.48 6.57
C GLU A 226 -40.85 6.13 6.74
N GLU A 227 -41.40 6.70 5.66
CA GLU A 227 -42.76 7.23 5.65
C GLU A 227 -43.84 6.14 5.83
N ASN A 228 -43.59 4.91 5.36
CA ASN A 228 -44.50 3.79 5.62
C ASN A 228 -44.44 3.36 7.09
N TYR A 229 -43.25 3.17 7.66
CA TYR A 229 -43.08 2.84 9.07
C TYR A 229 -43.71 3.89 10.00
N LYS A 230 -43.57 5.18 9.66
CA LYS A 230 -44.22 6.25 10.43
C LYS A 230 -45.74 6.11 10.41
N ARG A 231 -46.33 5.86 9.24
CA ARG A 231 -47.79 5.65 9.09
C ARG A 231 -48.27 4.41 9.84
N GLU A 232 -47.56 3.30 9.76
CA GLU A 232 -47.90 2.08 10.50
C GLU A 232 -47.81 2.30 12.01
N ARG A 233 -46.76 2.98 12.49
CA ARG A 233 -46.61 3.32 13.90
C ARG A 233 -47.76 4.20 14.40
N GLU A 234 -48.16 5.21 13.63
CA GLU A 234 -49.31 6.06 13.98
C GLU A 234 -50.62 5.26 14.01
N LYS A 235 -50.84 4.33 13.06
CA LYS A 235 -52.00 3.43 13.09
C LYS A 235 -52.01 2.57 14.35
N PHE A 236 -50.91 1.90 14.68
CA PHE A 236 -50.80 1.09 15.90
C PHE A 236 -51.02 1.92 17.16
N GLN A 237 -50.52 3.15 17.20
CA GLN A 237 -50.73 4.03 18.34
C GLN A 237 -52.21 4.39 18.49
N ASN A 238 -52.90 4.74 17.41
CA ASN A 238 -54.34 5.02 17.43
C ASN A 238 -55.16 3.78 17.84
N GLU A 239 -54.79 2.59 17.35
CA GLU A 239 -55.42 1.32 17.75
C GLU A 239 -55.23 1.04 19.24
N LEU A 240 -54.02 1.26 19.79
CA LEU A 240 -53.75 1.13 21.22
C LEU A 240 -54.55 2.13 22.05
N GLU A 241 -54.67 3.38 21.61
CA GLU A 241 -55.47 4.40 22.30
C GLU A 241 -56.97 4.04 22.29
N SER A 242 -57.49 3.57 21.15
CA SER A 242 -58.86 3.09 21.02
C SER A 242 -59.14 1.88 21.91
N LEU A 243 -58.24 0.89 21.90
CA LEU A 243 -58.34 -0.31 22.72
C LEU A 243 -58.30 0.04 24.22
N ASN A 244 -57.39 0.93 24.62
CA ASN A 244 -57.27 1.37 26.00
C ASN A 244 -58.53 2.12 26.45
N LYS A 245 -59.12 2.96 25.58
CA LYS A 245 -60.40 3.62 25.86
C LYS A 245 -61.52 2.59 26.07
N SER A 246 -61.66 1.63 25.16
CA SER A 246 -62.67 0.56 25.28
C SER A 246 -62.48 -0.28 26.54
N TYR A 247 -61.24 -0.65 26.87
CA TYR A 247 -60.90 -1.37 28.09
C TYR A 247 -61.30 -0.59 29.35
N ASN A 248 -61.00 0.71 29.40
CA ASN A 248 -61.36 1.56 30.54
C ASN A 248 -62.88 1.75 30.67
N GLU A 249 -63.60 1.87 29.55
CA GLU A 249 -65.06 1.92 29.53
C GLU A 249 -65.67 0.62 30.08
N GLU A 250 -65.19 -0.54 29.64
CA GLU A 250 -65.66 -1.83 30.11
C GLU A 250 -65.32 -2.07 31.59
N ARG A 251 -64.11 -1.70 32.00
CA ARG A 251 -63.71 -1.72 33.42
C ARG A 251 -64.65 -0.86 34.28
N ALA A 252 -65.00 0.34 33.81
CA ALA A 252 -65.93 1.22 34.52
C ALA A 252 -67.36 0.65 34.58
N ARG A 253 -67.82 -0.04 33.52
CA ARG A 253 -69.11 -0.75 33.53
C ARG A 253 -69.15 -1.86 34.56
N LEU A 254 -68.15 -2.74 34.54
CA LEU A 254 -68.03 -3.84 35.50
C LEU A 254 -67.94 -3.32 36.94
N GLN A 255 -67.22 -2.23 37.16
CA GLN A 255 -67.13 -1.63 38.49
C GLN A 255 -68.47 -1.12 39.01
N LYS A 256 -69.30 -0.50 38.15
CA LYS A 256 -70.68 -0.11 38.50
C LYS A 256 -71.57 -1.33 38.79
N GLU A 257 -71.39 -2.41 38.05
CA GLU A 257 -72.14 -3.65 38.26
C GLU A 257 -71.77 -4.32 39.59
N ILE A 258 -70.47 -4.35 39.94
CA ILE A 258 -69.98 -4.79 41.25
C ILE A 258 -70.59 -3.93 42.37
N GLU A 259 -70.61 -2.61 42.23
CA GLU A 259 -71.24 -1.71 43.22
C GLU A 259 -72.73 -1.98 43.39
N LYS A 260 -73.44 -2.25 42.28
CA LYS A 260 -74.87 -2.60 42.32
C LYS A 260 -75.09 -3.93 43.04
N ILE A 261 -74.34 -4.98 42.69
CA ILE A 261 -74.41 -6.29 43.34
C ILE A 261 -74.12 -6.17 44.84
N ASN A 262 -73.12 -5.37 45.23
CA ASN A 262 -72.81 -5.16 46.64
C ASN A 262 -73.95 -4.46 47.40
N LYS A 263 -74.59 -3.44 46.80
CA LYS A 263 -75.77 -2.79 47.40
C LYS A 263 -76.94 -3.77 47.56
N GLU A 264 -77.19 -4.61 46.56
CA GLU A 264 -78.23 -5.63 46.61
C GLU A 264 -77.92 -6.69 47.67
N LYS A 265 -76.67 -7.15 47.75
CA LYS A 265 -76.18 -8.06 48.78
C LYS A 265 -76.39 -7.47 50.19
N ASP A 266 -76.05 -6.20 50.40
CA ASP A 266 -76.22 -5.53 51.68
C ASP A 266 -77.70 -5.33 52.04
N ALA A 267 -78.54 -5.00 51.06
CA ALA A 267 -79.98 -4.89 51.24
C ALA A 267 -80.60 -6.23 51.65
N LEU A 268 -80.25 -7.31 50.94
CA LEU A 268 -80.68 -8.67 51.27
C LEU A 268 -80.21 -9.10 52.65
N ALA A 269 -78.96 -8.81 53.02
CA ALA A 269 -78.44 -9.13 54.36
C ALA A 269 -79.22 -8.40 55.46
N LYS A 270 -79.57 -7.12 55.25
CA LYS A 270 -80.42 -6.36 56.18
C LYS A 270 -81.82 -6.93 56.27
N GLU A 271 -82.46 -7.23 55.13
CA GLU A 271 -83.81 -7.81 55.10
C GLU A 271 -83.85 -9.17 55.81
N MET A 272 -82.85 -10.02 55.56
CA MET A 272 -82.74 -11.33 56.19
C MET A 272 -82.53 -11.21 57.71
N ASN A 273 -81.72 -10.25 58.16
CA ASN A 273 -81.55 -9.98 59.59
C ASN A 273 -82.83 -9.46 60.26
N VAL A 274 -83.58 -8.58 59.60
CA VAL A 274 -84.88 -8.10 60.12
C VAL A 274 -85.85 -9.28 60.27
N LYS A 275 -86.00 -10.11 59.23
CA LYS A 275 -86.84 -11.32 59.27
C LYS A 275 -86.40 -12.29 60.37
N LEU A 276 -85.09 -12.46 60.57
CA LEU A 276 -84.56 -13.32 61.63
C LEU A 276 -84.90 -12.79 63.03
N GLU A 277 -84.77 -11.49 63.26
CA GLU A 277 -85.13 -10.85 64.54
C GLU A 277 -86.64 -10.89 64.80
N GLU A 278 -87.48 -10.71 63.77
CA GLU A 278 -88.92 -10.88 63.87
C GLU A 278 -89.30 -12.32 64.23
N MET A 279 -88.69 -13.31 63.57
CA MET A 279 -88.90 -14.73 63.89
C MET A 279 -88.49 -15.04 65.34
N LYS A 280 -87.34 -14.54 65.80
CA LYS A 280 -86.89 -14.71 67.19
C LYS A 280 -87.89 -14.10 68.19
N ARG A 281 -88.35 -12.86 67.93
CA ARG A 281 -89.35 -12.20 68.78
C ARG A 281 -90.66 -12.97 68.83
N ASN A 282 -91.16 -13.43 67.69
CA ASN A 282 -92.38 -14.23 67.61
C ASN A 282 -92.23 -15.54 68.39
N TYR A 283 -91.11 -16.24 68.23
CA TYR A 283 -90.80 -17.45 68.98
C TYR A 283 -90.75 -17.19 70.50
N GLU A 284 -90.10 -16.12 70.95
CA GLU A 284 -90.07 -15.75 72.37
C GLU A 284 -91.46 -15.44 72.92
N LEU A 285 -92.30 -14.79 72.12
CA LEU A 285 -93.66 -14.41 72.50
C LEU A 285 -94.57 -15.64 72.60
N GLU A 286 -94.46 -16.58 71.67
CA GLU A 286 -95.13 -17.89 71.76
C GLU A 286 -94.64 -18.69 72.96
N ARG A 287 -93.33 -18.75 73.19
CA ARG A 287 -92.74 -19.42 74.37
C ARG A 287 -93.29 -18.83 75.67
N LYS A 288 -93.38 -17.50 75.79
CA LYS A 288 -93.98 -16.83 76.97
C LYS A 288 -95.46 -17.17 77.14
N LYS A 289 -96.25 -17.15 76.06
CA LYS A 289 -97.66 -17.56 76.09
C LYS A 289 -97.81 -19.00 76.58
N LEU A 290 -96.96 -19.90 76.10
CA LEU A 290 -96.95 -21.31 76.49
C LEU A 290 -96.64 -21.47 77.99
N ILE A 291 -95.60 -20.78 78.49
CA ILE A 291 -95.23 -20.78 79.91
C ILE A 291 -96.38 -20.25 80.78
N ILE A 292 -97.03 -19.14 80.38
CA ILE A 292 -98.17 -18.59 81.11
C ILE A 292 -99.33 -19.60 81.15
N ASN A 293 -99.62 -20.26 80.01
CA ASN A 293 -100.70 -21.23 79.92
C ASN A 293 -100.43 -22.47 80.80
N PHE A 294 -99.23 -23.05 80.73
CA PHE A 294 -98.83 -24.13 81.63
C PHE A 294 -98.83 -23.70 83.09
N GLY A 295 -98.37 -22.48 83.40
CA GLY A 295 -98.40 -21.94 84.75
C GLY A 295 -99.82 -21.80 85.32
N LYS A 296 -100.81 -21.42 84.49
CA LYS A 296 -102.23 -21.42 84.87
C LYS A 296 -102.73 -22.84 85.15
N GLN A 297 -102.46 -23.79 84.25
CA GLN A 297 -102.86 -25.19 84.44
C GLN A 297 -102.26 -25.80 85.71
N ILE A 298 -100.98 -25.50 86.00
CA ILE A 298 -100.32 -25.93 87.25
C ILE A 298 -101.04 -25.34 88.45
N LYS A 299 -101.33 -24.03 88.49
CA LYS A 299 -102.06 -23.40 89.60
C LYS A 299 -103.45 -23.98 89.82
N GLU A 300 -104.19 -24.23 88.75
CA GLU A 300 -105.52 -24.87 88.83
C GLU A 300 -105.40 -26.29 89.42
N LYS A 301 -104.37 -27.05 89.02
CA LYS A 301 -104.10 -28.37 89.59
C LYS A 301 -103.66 -28.30 91.05
N GLU A 302 -102.83 -27.34 91.42
CA GLU A 302 -102.45 -27.09 92.83
C GLU A 302 -103.67 -26.74 93.70
N GLU A 303 -104.60 -25.92 93.20
CA GLU A 303 -105.86 -25.62 93.89
C GLU A 303 -106.77 -26.84 94.02
N GLN A 304 -106.88 -27.66 92.96
CA GLN A 304 -107.59 -28.94 93.02
C GLN A 304 -106.99 -29.86 94.11
N ILE A 305 -105.66 -29.98 94.15
CA ILE A 305 -104.96 -30.76 95.19
C ILE A 305 -105.22 -30.18 96.58
N LYS A 306 -105.14 -28.86 96.77
CA LYS A 306 -105.45 -28.21 98.06
C LYS A 306 -106.89 -28.49 98.52
N LYS A 307 -107.87 -28.43 97.61
CA LYS A 307 -109.27 -28.75 97.91
C LYS A 307 -109.43 -30.22 98.30
N MET A 308 -108.80 -31.14 97.55
CA MET A 308 -108.79 -32.56 97.88
C MET A 308 -108.15 -32.82 99.24
N ASN A 309 -106.98 -32.24 99.53
CA ASN A 309 -106.31 -32.41 100.82
C ASN A 309 -107.16 -31.88 101.98
N LYS A 310 -107.81 -30.72 101.81
CA LYS A 310 -108.73 -30.18 102.82
C LYS A 310 -109.94 -31.09 103.04
N SER A 311 -110.48 -31.69 101.98
CA SER A 311 -111.54 -32.70 102.07
C SER A 311 -111.05 -33.95 102.79
N TYR A 312 -109.85 -34.42 102.48
CA TYR A 312 -109.23 -35.57 103.11
C TYR A 312 -108.97 -35.34 104.61
N ASP A 313 -108.51 -34.15 104.99
CA ASP A 313 -108.32 -33.76 106.39
C ASP A 313 -109.66 -33.71 107.16
N LEU A 314 -110.73 -33.26 106.52
CA LEU A 314 -112.08 -33.26 107.09
C LEU A 314 -112.63 -34.69 107.24
N GLU A 315 -112.46 -35.54 106.23
CA GLU A 315 -112.82 -36.97 106.33
C GLU A 315 -112.01 -37.68 107.41
N LYS A 316 -110.70 -37.42 107.48
CA LYS A 316 -109.82 -37.95 108.52
C LYS A 316 -110.31 -37.54 109.92
N LYS A 317 -110.65 -36.27 110.13
CA LYS A 317 -111.26 -35.80 111.39
C LYS A 317 -112.60 -36.47 111.70
N ALA A 318 -113.47 -36.63 110.71
CA ALA A 318 -114.76 -37.29 110.91
C ALA A 318 -114.60 -38.78 111.26
N ILE A 319 -113.59 -39.46 110.69
CA ILE A 319 -113.24 -40.84 111.04
C ILE A 319 -112.65 -40.89 112.45
N GLU A 320 -111.73 -40.00 112.81
CA GLU A 320 -111.16 -39.90 114.16
C GLU A 320 -112.24 -39.62 115.22
N GLU A 321 -113.24 -38.77 114.91
CA GLU A 321 -114.39 -38.52 115.79
C GLU A 321 -115.30 -39.76 115.91
N ARG A 322 -115.61 -40.44 114.80
CA ARG A 322 -116.39 -41.70 114.84
C ARG A 322 -115.68 -42.80 115.63
N PHE A 323 -114.38 -42.98 115.42
CA PHE A 323 -113.57 -43.93 116.20
C PHE A 323 -113.51 -43.53 117.67
N GLY A 324 -113.39 -42.23 117.96
CA GLY A 324 -113.44 -41.71 119.32
C GLY A 324 -114.79 -41.97 120.01
N GLU A 325 -115.89 -41.85 119.29
CA GLU A 325 -117.24 -42.18 119.78
C GLU A 325 -117.47 -43.68 119.95
N GLU A 326 -116.97 -44.52 119.03
CA GLU A 326 -117.01 -45.98 119.18
C GLU A 326 -116.19 -46.45 120.37
N LEU A 327 -114.99 -45.90 120.58
CA LEU A 327 -114.19 -46.19 121.77
C LEU A 327 -114.91 -45.77 123.05
N LYS A 328 -115.59 -44.62 123.06
CA LYS A 328 -116.43 -44.21 124.21
C LYS A 328 -117.58 -45.20 124.45
N LYS A 329 -118.26 -45.69 123.41
CA LYS A 329 -119.29 -46.73 123.54
C LYS A 329 -118.74 -48.03 124.12
N ILE A 330 -117.58 -48.48 123.64
CA ILE A 330 -116.91 -49.69 124.15
C ILE A 330 -116.52 -49.50 125.62
N VAL A 331 -115.98 -48.34 126.00
CA VAL A 331 -115.64 -48.03 127.41
C VAL A 331 -116.88 -48.01 128.29
N ILE A 332 -118.00 -47.46 127.82
CA ILE A 332 -119.29 -47.48 128.55
C ILE A 332 -119.81 -48.92 128.69
N GLU A 333 -119.77 -49.74 127.62
CA GLU A 333 -120.14 -51.15 127.69
C GLU A 333 -119.25 -51.95 128.64
N MET A 334 -117.94 -51.69 128.65
CA MET A 334 -117.02 -52.30 129.61
C MET A 334 -117.30 -51.84 131.03
N GLY A 335 -117.65 -50.57 131.24
CA GLY A 335 -118.08 -50.03 132.53
C GLY A 335 -119.37 -50.68 133.05
N LEU A 336 -120.36 -50.87 132.18
CA LEU A 336 -121.62 -51.56 132.51
C LEU A 336 -121.39 -53.05 132.82
N LYS A 337 -120.50 -53.73 132.07
CA LYS A 337 -120.10 -55.12 132.36
C LYS A 337 -119.33 -55.24 133.68
N LEU A 338 -118.56 -54.20 134.05
CA LEU A 338 -117.89 -54.11 135.35
C LEU A 338 -118.89 -53.91 136.49
N GLU A 339 -119.89 -53.05 136.32
CA GLU A 339 -120.99 -52.87 137.29
C GLU A 339 -121.86 -54.13 137.44
N GLU A 340 -122.13 -54.85 136.34
CA GLU A 340 -122.82 -56.15 136.40
C GLU A 340 -121.99 -57.19 137.17
N LYS A 341 -120.67 -57.26 136.91
CA LYS A 341 -119.78 -58.14 137.67
C LYS A 341 -119.63 -57.73 139.14
N GLU A 342 -119.66 -56.43 139.47
CA GLU A 342 -119.68 -55.96 140.86
C GLU A 342 -120.99 -56.32 141.58
N LYS A 343 -122.13 -56.25 140.88
CA LYS A 343 -123.44 -56.71 141.40
C LYS A 343 -123.50 -58.23 141.57
N GLU A 344 -122.82 -58.99 140.71
CA GLU A 344 -122.64 -60.45 140.85
C GLU A 344 -121.73 -60.80 142.04
N LEU A 345 -120.64 -60.05 142.23
CA LEU A 345 -119.72 -60.20 143.37
C LEU A 345 -120.39 -59.87 144.71
N LYS A 346 -121.30 -58.90 144.74
CA LYS A 346 -122.13 -58.57 145.93
C LYS A 346 -123.22 -59.61 146.21
N ARG A 347 -123.62 -60.44 145.24
CA ARG A 347 -124.55 -61.58 145.45
C ARG A 347 -123.83 -62.85 145.93
N LEU A 348 -122.52 -62.96 145.70
CA LEU A 348 -121.70 -64.12 146.09
C LEU A 348 -121.03 -63.97 147.46
N LYS A 349 -120.99 -62.76 148.01
CA LYS A 349 -120.64 -62.50 149.42
C LYS A 349 -121.95 -62.29 150.19
N GLY A 350 -122.44 -63.32 150.87
CA GLY A 350 -123.56 -63.18 151.79
C GLY A 350 -123.18 -62.27 152.96
N GLU A 351 -123.69 -61.03 152.94
CA GLU A 351 -123.86 -60.07 154.03
C GLU A 351 -125.07 -59.18 153.74
#